data_AF-A0A1I6YJE8-F1
#
_entry.id   AF-A0A1I6YJE8-F1
#
_cell.length_a   1.000
_cell.length_b   1.000
_cell.length_c   1.000
_cell.angle_alpha   90.00
_cell.angle_beta   90.00
_cell.angle_gamma   90.00
#
_symmetry.space_group_name_H-M   'P 1'
#
loop_
_entity.id
_entity.type
_entity.pdbx_description
1 polymer ?
#
loop_
_entity_poly.entity_id
_entity_poly.type
_entity_poly.pdbx_seq_one_letter_code
_entity_poly.pdbx_strand_id
1 'polypeptide(L)'
;MDPVLSRFTEISAAGARVECFPGKTSPYTGNGDQLATADWHHNEQIGKIYYPARCDAHQVYHELLHVRWRHLENAPSLSARADADAHDQQYH
;
A
#
# COMPACT_ATOMS: atom_id res chain seq x y z
N MET A 1 14.70 5.83 -17.04
CA MET A 1 14.34 6.04 -15.62
C MET A 1 13.89 4.72 -15.04
N ASP A 2 14.28 4.41 -13.81
CA ASP A 2 13.81 3.22 -13.09
C ASP A 2 12.32 3.39 -12.72
N PRO A 3 11.41 2.51 -13.20
CA PRO A 3 9.98 2.63 -12.94
C PRO A 3 9.62 2.46 -11.47
N VAL A 4 10.37 1.65 -10.71
CA VAL A 4 10.17 1.45 -9.27
C VAL A 4 10.50 2.74 -8.53
N LEU A 5 11.66 3.33 -8.82
CA LEU A 5 12.10 4.58 -8.21
C LEU A 5 11.15 5.75 -8.52
N SER A 6 10.67 5.82 -9.77
CA SER A 6 9.70 6.83 -10.21
C SER A 6 8.40 6.74 -9.38
N ARG A 7 7.86 5.53 -9.20
CA ARG A 7 6.63 5.32 -8.40
C ARG A 7 6.84 5.63 -6.92
N PHE A 8 7.97 5.23 -6.36
CA PHE A 8 8.30 5.53 -4.97
C PHE A 8 8.33 7.05 -4.71
N THR A 9 8.91 7.80 -5.64
CA THR A 9 8.98 9.26 -5.59
C THR A 9 7.59 9.88 -5.67
N GLU A 10 6.71 9.39 -6.54
CA GLU A 10 5.34 9.90 -6.65
C GLU A 10 4.52 9.67 -5.37
N ILE A 11 4.58 8.47 -4.80
CA ILE A 11 3.87 8.13 -3.55
C ILE A 11 4.40 9.00 -2.40
N SER A 12 5.72 9.18 -2.32
CA SER A 12 6.36 10.03 -1.31
C SER A 12 5.97 11.50 -1.47
N ALA A 13 5.90 12.01 -2.70
CA ALA A 13 5.45 13.37 -3.00
C ALA A 13 3.98 13.62 -2.61
N ALA A 14 3.16 12.56 -2.61
CA ALA A 14 1.78 12.58 -2.15
C ALA A 14 1.62 12.47 -0.62
N GLY A 15 2.72 12.54 0.15
CA GLY A 15 2.71 12.55 1.61
C GLY A 15 2.60 11.16 2.26
N ALA A 16 2.62 10.09 1.48
CA ALA A 16 2.63 8.72 1.98
C ALA A 16 4.07 8.21 2.17
N ARG A 17 4.30 7.39 3.20
CA ARG A 17 5.57 6.68 3.37
C ARG A 17 5.45 5.28 2.78
N VAL A 18 6.54 4.78 2.21
CA VAL A 18 6.64 3.38 1.77
C VAL A 18 7.84 2.74 2.46
N GLU A 19 7.63 1.54 3.02
CA GLU A 19 8.67 0.73 3.65
C GLU A 19 8.78 -0.62 2.92
N CYS A 20 10.01 -0.99 2.57
CA CYS A 20 10.30 -2.22 1.82
C CYS A 20 11.02 -3.23 2.71
N PHE A 21 10.53 -4.47 2.73
CA PHE A 21 11.05 -5.56 3.56
C PHE A 21 11.50 -6.74 2.68
N PRO A 22 12.72 -6.68 2.11
CA PRO A 22 13.27 -7.77 1.32
C PRO A 22 13.50 -9.02 2.18
N GLY A 23 13.29 -10.19 1.59
CA GLY A 23 13.44 -11.48 2.28
C GLY A 23 12.28 -11.83 3.22
N LYS A 24 11.23 -11.01 3.27
CA LYS A 24 9.98 -11.30 3.97
C LYS A 24 8.88 -11.43 2.92
N THR A 25 8.09 -12.49 2.95
CA THR A 25 7.00 -12.70 1.98
C THR A 25 5.69 -13.02 2.68
N SER A 26 4.60 -12.85 1.95
CA SER A 26 3.25 -13.34 2.26
C SER A 26 2.64 -13.84 0.94
N PRO A 27 1.47 -14.49 0.96
CA PRO A 27 1.24 -15.94 0.83
C PRO A 27 1.93 -16.64 -0.36
N TYR A 28 2.01 -17.97 -0.28
CA TYR A 28 2.33 -18.81 -1.44
C TYR A 28 1.15 -18.86 -2.40
N THR A 29 1.44 -18.83 -3.70
CA THR A 29 0.45 -19.19 -4.71
C THR A 29 0.11 -20.68 -4.62
N GLY A 30 -1.00 -21.11 -5.23
CA GLY A 30 -1.38 -22.53 -5.29
C GLY A 30 -0.35 -23.44 -5.98
N ASN A 31 0.60 -22.86 -6.72
CA ASN A 31 1.71 -23.55 -7.37
C ASN A 31 3.07 -23.38 -6.63
N GLY A 32 3.08 -22.81 -5.42
CA GLY A 32 4.26 -22.75 -4.54
C GLY A 32 5.20 -21.56 -4.76
N ASP A 33 4.82 -20.61 -5.62
CA ASP A 33 5.60 -19.40 -5.84
C ASP A 33 5.39 -18.41 -4.69
N GLN A 34 6.47 -17.73 -4.29
CA GLN A 34 6.41 -16.62 -3.34
C GLN A 34 6.25 -15.31 -4.11
N LEU A 35 5.28 -14.49 -3.71
CA LEU A 35 5.01 -13.21 -4.35
C LEU A 35 5.39 -12.05 -3.44
N ALA A 36 5.62 -10.90 -4.06
CA ALA A 36 5.58 -9.63 -3.35
C ALA A 36 4.14 -9.32 -2.92
N THR A 37 3.99 -8.62 -1.80
CA THR A 37 2.69 -8.19 -1.29
C THR A 37 2.81 -6.82 -0.62
N ALA A 38 1.83 -5.96 -0.85
CA ALA A 38 1.65 -4.69 -0.16
C ALA A 38 0.54 -4.75 0.89
N ASP A 39 0.75 -4.05 1.99
CA ASP A 39 -0.28 -3.69 2.96
C ASP A 39 -0.30 -2.18 3.20
N TRP A 40 -1.46 -1.62 3.55
CA TRP A 40 -1.65 -0.19 3.76
C TRP A 40 -2.17 0.11 5.17
N HIS A 41 -1.34 0.82 5.94
CA HIS A 41 -1.66 1.24 7.31
C HIS A 41 -2.20 2.68 7.30
N HIS A 42 -3.53 2.80 7.24
CA HIS A 42 -4.24 4.08 7.13
C HIS A 42 -3.86 5.10 8.23
N ASN A 43 -3.76 4.67 9.49
CA ASN A 43 -3.47 5.57 10.61
C ASN A 43 -2.07 6.20 10.53
N GLU A 44 -1.11 5.47 9.96
CA GLU A 44 0.28 5.90 9.85
C GLU A 44 0.61 6.50 8.47
N GLN A 45 -0.32 6.39 7.50
CA GLN A 45 -0.11 6.73 6.09
C GLN A 45 1.12 6.01 5.50
N ILE A 46 1.28 4.72 5.85
CA ILE A 46 2.42 3.90 5.44
C ILE A 46 1.97 2.70 4.61
N GLY A 47 2.56 2.55 3.42
CA GLY A 47 2.51 1.33 2.62
C GLY A 47 3.70 0.45 2.94
N LYS A 48 3.46 -0.81 3.30
CA LYS A 48 4.52 -1.78 3.59
C LYS A 48 4.55 -2.82 2.48
N ILE A 49 5.69 -2.99 1.83
CA ILE A 49 5.89 -3.97 0.76
C ILE A 49 6.84 -5.06 1.25
N TYR A 50 6.37 -6.30 1.24
CA TYR A 50 7.11 -7.49 1.60
C TYR A 50 7.38 -8.30 0.34
N TYR A 51 8.63 -8.68 0.09
CA TYR A 51 8.96 -9.48 -1.09
C TYR A 51 10.14 -10.45 -0.85
N PRO A 52 10.20 -11.58 -1.59
CA PRO A 52 11.27 -12.57 -1.43
C PRO A 52 12.64 -11.97 -1.77
N ALA A 53 13.70 -12.59 -1.27
CA ALA A 53 15.07 -12.17 -1.61
C ALA A 53 15.34 -12.24 -3.12
N ARG A 54 14.67 -13.16 -3.82
CA ARG A 54 14.63 -13.25 -5.28
C ARG A 54 13.25 -12.80 -5.77
N CYS A 55 13.06 -11.50 -5.86
CA CYS A 55 11.87 -10.85 -6.38
C CYS A 55 12.26 -10.07 -7.63
N ASP A 56 11.45 -10.15 -8.69
CA ASP A 56 11.63 -9.32 -9.86
C ASP A 56 11.14 -7.88 -9.58
N ALA A 57 11.79 -6.89 -10.19
CA ALA A 57 11.41 -5.49 -10.10
C ALA A 57 9.95 -5.25 -10.56
N HIS A 58 9.45 -6.07 -11.49
CA HIS A 58 8.06 -6.01 -11.94
C HIS A 58 7.05 -6.29 -10.81
N GLN A 59 7.34 -7.25 -9.93
CA GLN A 59 6.47 -7.56 -8.79
C GLN A 59 6.45 -6.41 -7.79
N VAL A 60 7.61 -5.82 -7.47
CA VAL A 60 7.70 -4.64 -6.59
C VAL A 60 6.94 -3.46 -7.18
N TYR A 61 7.07 -3.24 -8.50
CA TYR A 61 6.32 -2.20 -9.20
C TYR A 61 4.80 -2.39 -9.08
N HIS A 62 4.31 -3.62 -9.23
CA HIS A 62 2.90 -3.95 -9.05
C HIS A 62 2.41 -3.64 -7.63
N GLU A 63 3.18 -4.00 -6.61
CA GLU A 63 2.82 -3.68 -5.22
C GLU A 63 2.82 -2.18 -4.93
N LEU A 64 3.72 -1.41 -5.55
CA LEU A 64 3.69 0.05 -5.48
C LEU A 64 2.43 0.64 -6.12
N LEU A 65 1.90 0.04 -7.19
CA LEU A 65 0.61 0.45 -7.76
C LEU A 65 -0.53 0.20 -6.78
N HIS A 66 -0.51 -0.93 -6.06
CA HIS A 66 -1.51 -1.21 -5.01
C HIS A 66 -1.46 -0.19 -3.87
N VAL A 67 -0.27 0.15 -3.37
CA VAL A 67 -0.09 1.20 -2.36
C VAL A 67 -0.62 2.53 -2.84
N ARG A 68 -0.23 2.94 -4.05
CA ARG A 68 -0.71 4.19 -4.68
C ARG A 68 -2.23 4.21 -4.80
N TRP A 69 -2.83 3.12 -5.25
CA TRP A 69 -4.27 3.02 -5.41
C TRP A 69 -5.02 3.15 -4.07
N ARG A 70 -4.53 2.47 -3.04
CA ARG A 70 -5.08 2.55 -1.67
C ARG A 70 -4.98 3.95 -1.08
N HIS A 71 -3.84 4.63 -1.28
CA HIS A 71 -3.60 5.98 -0.79
C HIS A 71 -4.40 7.04 -1.57
N LEU A 72 -4.26 7.09 -2.90
CA LEU A 72 -4.77 8.21 -3.70
C LEU A 72 -6.26 8.08 -4.05
N GLU A 73 -6.75 6.88 -4.32
CA GLU A 73 -8.11 6.71 -4.88
C GLU A 73 -9.13 6.25 -3.84
N ASN A 74 -8.71 5.67 -2.71
CA ASN A 74 -9.63 5.24 -1.63
C ASN A 74 -9.63 6.14 -0.38
N ALA A 75 -8.65 7.05 -0.22
CA ALA A 75 -8.61 8.01 0.89
C ALA A 75 -9.87 8.88 1.07
N PRO A 76 -10.59 9.33 0.01
CA PRO A 76 -11.77 10.19 0.20
C PRO A 76 -12.98 9.46 0.82
N SER A 77 -13.02 8.13 0.78
CA SER A 77 -14.18 7.35 1.22
C SER A 77 -14.23 7.05 2.72
N LEU A 78 -13.11 7.23 3.43
CA LEU A 78 -13.02 6.96 4.87
C LEU A 78 -13.18 8.23 5.72
N SER A 79 -12.76 9.40 5.23
CA SER A 79 -13.05 10.68 5.92
C SER A 79 -14.56 11.00 5.90
N ALA A 80 -15.23 10.74 4.78
CA ALA A 80 -16.68 10.93 4.66
C ALA A 80 -17.51 9.99 5.57
N ARG A 81 -16.96 8.84 5.97
CA ARG A 81 -17.60 7.91 6.92
C ARG A 81 -17.34 8.28 8.38
N ALA A 82 -16.16 8.81 8.69
CA ALA A 82 -15.86 9.29 10.04
C ALA A 82 -16.74 10.50 10.42
N ASP A 83 -17.01 11.41 9.48
CA ASP A 83 -17.90 12.55 9.71
C ASP A 83 -19.39 12.14 9.82
N ALA A 84 -19.81 11.09 9.10
CA ALA A 84 -21.16 10.55 9.20
C ALA A 84 -21.40 9.80 10.53
N ASP A 85 -20.44 8.98 10.97
CA ASP A 85 -20.53 8.25 12.24
C ASP A 85 -20.45 9.20 13.46
N ALA A 86 -19.69 10.30 13.37
CA ALA A 86 -19.64 11.32 14.42
C ALA A 86 -20.96 12.10 14.57
N HIS A 87 -21.69 12.30 13.47
CA HIS A 87 -22.98 12.99 13.50
C HIS A 87 -24.12 12.12 14.05
N ASP A 88 -24.05 10.79 13.90
CA ASP A 88 -25.07 9.85 14.37
C ASP A 88 -24.98 9.60 15.90
N GLN A 89 -23.78 9.75 16.48
CA GLN A 89 -23.58 9.65 17.94
C GLN A 89 -24.03 10.88 18.72
N GLN A 90 -24.42 11.98 18.06
CA GLN A 90 -24.89 13.20 18.72
C GLN A 90 -26.41 13.22 18.94
N TYR A 91 -27.15 12.24 18.42
CA TYR A 91 -28.61 12.14 18.49
C TYR A 91 -29.13 10.95 19.32
N HIS A 92 -28.29 10.33 20.14
CA HIS A 92 -28.69 9.30 21.11
C HIS A 92 -28.38 9.68 22.55
#